data_AF-R7TJV1-F1
#
_entry.id   AF-R7TJV1-F1
#
_cell.length_a   1.000
_cell.length_b   1.000
_cell.length_c   1.000
_cell.angle_alpha   90.00
_cell.angle_beta   90.00
_cell.angle_gamma   90.00
#
_symmetry.space_group_name_H-M   'P 1'
#
loop_
_entity.id
_entity.type
_entity.pdbx_description
1 polymer ?
#
loop_
_entity_poly.entity_id
_entity_poly.type
_entity_poly.pdbx_seq_one_letter_code
_entity_poly.pdbx_strand_id
1 'polypeptide(L)'
;MAHHSADKHVGSTNWAKDAKRGQLKAGDFKCSQFVAEVVKEAGGNVPQRTFLGVKTGPIGAGEWSNKNSTYLNNDKCWTRVTSPQPGDVAGGHGHVGIVTGPSMTTSAAKSEVVKNDWGFGSGDRKAEAFWRNTCK
;
A
#
# COMPACT_ATOMS: atom_id res chain seq x y z
N MET A 1 10.42 -9.80 -3.23
CA MET A 1 10.89 -8.51 -3.79
C MET A 1 10.24 -7.32 -3.08
N ALA A 2 8.97 -6.97 -3.33
CA ALA A 2 8.32 -5.83 -2.66
C ALA A 2 8.28 -5.94 -1.13
N HIS A 3 8.16 -7.14 -0.56
CA HIS A 3 8.24 -7.33 0.89
C HIS A 3 9.62 -6.99 1.49
N HIS A 4 10.72 -7.36 0.80
CA HIS A 4 12.06 -7.01 1.24
C HIS A 4 12.30 -5.50 1.16
N SER A 5 11.82 -4.85 0.09
CA SER A 5 11.87 -3.39 0.00
C SER A 5 11.04 -2.72 1.10
N ALA A 6 9.84 -3.23 1.43
CA ALA A 6 9.03 -2.69 2.51
C ALA A 6 9.75 -2.79 3.87
N ASP A 7 10.31 -3.96 4.20
CA ASP A 7 10.95 -4.21 5.49
C ASP A 7 12.22 -3.38 5.72
N LYS A 8 12.93 -2.97 4.65
CA LYS A 8 14.08 -2.04 4.75
C LYS A 8 13.72 -0.67 5.29
N HIS A 9 12.44 -0.28 5.20
CA HIS A 9 11.99 1.04 5.62
C HIS A 9 11.40 1.04 7.03
N VAL A 10 11.32 -0.10 7.73
CA VAL A 10 10.80 -0.15 9.12
C VAL A 10 11.58 0.82 10.01
N GLY A 11 10.85 1.60 10.83
CA GLY A 11 11.40 2.68 11.65
C GLY A 11 11.59 4.02 10.91
N SER A 12 11.39 4.06 9.60
CA SER A 12 11.52 5.30 8.83
C SER A 12 10.37 6.26 9.11
N THR A 13 10.71 7.49 9.46
CA THR A 13 9.74 8.59 9.64
C THR A 13 9.42 9.33 8.34
N ASN A 14 10.06 8.96 7.22
CA ASN A 14 9.91 9.65 5.94
C ASN A 14 8.47 9.62 5.38
N TRP A 15 7.70 8.58 5.74
CA TRP A 15 6.28 8.44 5.38
C TRP A 15 5.34 8.67 6.57
N ALA A 16 5.85 9.18 7.69
CA ALA A 16 5.03 9.58 8.81
C ALA A 16 4.02 10.66 8.40
N LYS A 17 2.92 10.74 9.15
CA LYS A 17 1.88 11.75 8.94
C LYS A 17 2.48 13.16 8.95
N ASP A 18 3.37 13.43 9.90
CA ASP A 18 3.93 14.76 10.14
C ASP A 18 5.15 15.08 9.23
N ALA A 19 5.65 14.10 8.48
CA ALA A 19 6.70 14.33 7.50
C ALA A 19 6.12 14.98 6.22
N LYS A 20 6.93 15.79 5.52
CA LYS A 20 6.64 16.20 4.14
C LYS A 20 7.28 15.22 3.18
N ARG A 21 6.56 14.74 2.16
CA ARG A 21 7.14 13.83 1.15
C ARG A 21 6.51 14.02 -0.22
N GLY A 22 7.32 14.41 -1.20
CA GLY A 22 6.84 14.74 -2.54
C GLY A 22 5.81 15.88 -2.50
N GLN A 23 4.63 15.63 -3.06
CA GLN A 23 3.52 16.59 -3.09
C GLN A 23 2.62 16.53 -1.83
N LEU A 24 2.76 15.50 -0.99
CA LEU A 24 1.98 15.38 0.24
C LEU A 24 2.57 16.22 1.37
N LYS A 25 1.71 16.97 2.07
CA LYS A 25 2.10 17.89 3.12
C LYS A 25 2.23 17.14 4.46
N ALA A 26 2.83 17.82 5.44
CA ALA A 26 2.72 17.38 6.83
C ALA A 26 1.24 17.41 7.26
N GLY A 27 0.79 16.38 7.98
CA GLY A 27 -0.61 16.17 8.34
C GLY A 27 -1.35 15.17 7.44
N ASP A 28 -0.84 14.88 6.24
CA ASP A 28 -1.42 13.90 5.32
C ASP A 28 -0.90 12.48 5.62
N PHE A 29 -1.79 11.49 5.65
CA PHE A 29 -1.38 10.08 5.70
C PHE A 29 -0.77 9.65 4.36
N LYS A 30 0.35 8.91 4.43
CA LYS A 30 1.17 8.55 3.26
C LYS A 30 1.20 7.05 2.98
N CYS A 31 0.25 6.30 3.53
CA CYS A 31 0.19 4.84 3.38
C CYS A 31 0.14 4.38 1.92
N SER A 32 -0.70 5.01 1.08
CA SER A 32 -0.75 4.71 -0.36
C SER A 32 0.50 5.16 -1.12
N GLN A 33 1.12 6.27 -0.71
CA GLN A 33 2.39 6.72 -1.29
C GLN A 33 3.53 5.76 -0.95
N PHE A 34 3.59 5.26 0.29
CA PHE A 34 4.55 4.25 0.71
C PHE A 34 4.43 2.98 -0.15
N VAL A 35 3.23 2.43 -0.28
CA VAL A 35 2.99 1.26 -1.14
C VAL A 35 3.40 1.52 -2.59
N ALA A 36 3.04 2.69 -3.13
CA ALA A 36 3.41 3.06 -4.49
C ALA A 36 4.93 3.12 -4.73
N GLU A 37 5.66 3.71 -3.79
CA GLU A 37 7.11 3.84 -3.90
C GLU A 37 7.82 2.50 -3.68
N VAL A 38 7.38 1.68 -2.70
CA VAL A 38 7.95 0.35 -2.45
C VAL A 38 7.70 -0.61 -3.61
N VAL A 39 6.51 -0.59 -4.21
CA VAL A 39 6.22 -1.41 -5.39
C VAL A 39 7.12 -1.00 -6.56
N LYS A 40 7.32 0.31 -6.77
CA LYS A 40 8.23 0.83 -7.80
C LYS A 40 9.69 0.48 -7.53
N GLU A 41 10.15 0.58 -6.29
CA GLU A 41 11.49 0.15 -5.87
C GLU A 41 11.73 -1.33 -6.21
N ALA A 42 10.67 -2.15 -6.10
CA ALA A 42 10.69 -3.56 -6.46
C ALA A 42 10.45 -3.84 -7.96
N GLY A 43 10.49 -2.83 -8.83
CA GLY A 43 10.33 -2.96 -10.28
C GLY A 43 8.89 -3.02 -10.79
N GLY A 44 7.90 -2.93 -9.90
CA GLY A 44 6.49 -2.99 -10.26
C GLY A 44 5.89 -1.62 -10.61
N ASN A 45 4.71 -1.66 -11.24
CA ASN A 45 3.88 -0.47 -11.48
C ASN A 45 2.64 -0.47 -10.58
N VAL A 46 2.17 0.72 -10.21
CA VAL A 46 0.90 0.93 -9.49
C VAL A 46 -0.06 1.78 -10.32
N PRO A 47 -1.37 1.49 -10.30
CA PRO A 47 -2.36 2.35 -10.92
C PRO A 47 -2.37 3.73 -10.25
N GLN A 48 -2.69 4.74 -11.05
CA GLN A 48 -2.73 6.14 -10.62
C GLN A 48 -4.13 6.71 -10.79
N ARG A 49 -4.47 7.67 -9.92
CA ARG A 49 -5.64 8.51 -10.07
C ARG A 49 -5.42 9.47 -11.23
N THR A 50 -6.49 9.71 -11.97
CA THR A 50 -6.49 10.62 -13.11
C THR A 50 -7.58 11.67 -12.90
N PHE A 51 -7.25 12.95 -13.04
CA PHE A 51 -8.20 14.06 -13.01
C PHE A 51 -8.03 14.87 -14.30
N LEU A 52 -9.11 15.01 -15.08
CA LEU A 52 -9.09 15.68 -16.40
C LEU A 52 -7.99 15.14 -17.34
N GLY A 53 -7.76 13.82 -17.34
CA GLY A 53 -6.72 13.16 -18.14
C GLY A 53 -5.30 13.25 -17.58
N VAL A 54 -5.08 13.98 -16.48
CA VAL A 54 -3.77 14.16 -15.85
C VAL A 54 -3.62 13.25 -14.62
N LYS A 55 -2.48 12.56 -14.52
CA LYS A 55 -2.14 11.70 -13.37
C LYS A 55 -1.85 12.55 -12.13
N THR A 56 -2.62 12.37 -11.06
CA THR A 56 -2.55 13.20 -9.84
C THR A 56 -1.90 12.50 -8.66
N GLY A 57 -1.65 11.18 -8.74
CA GLY A 57 -0.96 10.42 -7.70
C GLY A 57 -1.39 8.96 -7.67
N PRO A 58 -0.85 8.14 -6.75
CA PRO A 58 -1.30 6.77 -6.57
C PRO A 58 -2.77 6.71 -6.14
N ILE A 59 -3.40 5.56 -6.36
CA ILE A 59 -4.73 5.26 -5.82
C ILE A 59 -4.70 5.22 -4.29
N GLY A 60 -5.80 5.62 -3.66
CA GLY A 60 -5.91 5.71 -2.20
C GLY A 60 -6.10 4.36 -1.53
N ALA A 61 -5.96 4.32 -0.20
CA ALA A 61 -6.22 3.12 0.59
C ALA A 61 -7.63 2.55 0.39
N GLY A 62 -8.63 3.40 0.15
CA GLY A 62 -10.00 2.97 -0.17
C GLY A 62 -10.09 2.12 -1.44
N GLU A 63 -9.32 2.44 -2.47
CA GLU A 63 -9.27 1.64 -3.71
C GLU A 63 -8.57 0.29 -3.46
N TRP A 64 -7.47 0.30 -2.72
CA TRP A 64 -6.79 -0.94 -2.33
C TRP A 64 -7.65 -1.86 -1.47
N SER A 65 -8.55 -1.28 -0.67
CA SER A 65 -9.49 -2.02 0.19
C SER A 65 -10.73 -2.50 -0.58
N ASN A 66 -11.06 -1.84 -1.69
CA ASN A 66 -12.24 -2.14 -2.48
C ASN A 66 -12.01 -3.34 -3.39
N LYS A 67 -12.64 -4.47 -3.03
CA LYS A 67 -12.69 -5.72 -3.81
C LYS A 67 -13.15 -5.56 -5.26
N ASN A 68 -13.87 -4.48 -5.56
CA ASN A 68 -14.42 -4.14 -6.87
C ASN A 68 -13.80 -2.86 -7.44
N SER A 69 -12.60 -2.46 -6.98
CA SER A 69 -11.90 -1.28 -7.48
C SER A 69 -11.73 -1.34 -8.99
N THR A 70 -12.26 -0.34 -9.70
CA THR A 70 -12.11 -0.23 -11.15
C THR A 70 -10.67 0.05 -11.56
N TYR A 71 -9.90 0.75 -10.71
CA TYR A 71 -8.47 1.00 -10.94
C TYR A 71 -7.65 -0.28 -10.94
N LEU A 72 -7.99 -1.25 -10.08
CA LEU A 72 -7.24 -2.50 -9.95
C LEU A 72 -7.79 -3.59 -10.86
N ASN A 73 -9.11 -3.69 -11.03
CA ASN A 73 -9.72 -4.70 -11.90
C ASN A 73 -9.46 -4.45 -13.38
N ASN A 74 -9.29 -3.19 -13.80
CA ASN A 74 -8.97 -2.87 -15.19
C ASN A 74 -7.45 -2.84 -15.45
N ASP A 75 -6.62 -3.00 -14.42
CA ASP A 75 -5.17 -3.01 -14.56
C ASP A 75 -4.68 -4.44 -14.84
N LYS A 76 -4.05 -4.64 -16.00
CA LYS A 76 -3.52 -5.94 -16.44
C LYS A 76 -2.43 -6.52 -15.53
N CYS A 77 -1.84 -5.70 -14.67
CA CYS A 77 -0.73 -6.06 -13.80
C CYS A 77 -1.15 -6.33 -12.36
N TRP A 78 -2.42 -6.18 -12.02
CA TRP A 78 -2.92 -6.43 -10.68
C TRP A 78 -4.04 -7.45 -10.70
N THR A 79 -3.96 -8.40 -9.77
CA THR A 79 -4.99 -9.44 -9.63
C THR A 79 -5.36 -9.59 -8.17
N ARG A 80 -6.66 -9.64 -7.88
CA ARG A 80 -7.15 -9.89 -6.54
C ARG A 80 -6.84 -11.33 -6.13
N VAL A 81 -6.33 -11.51 -4.92
CA VAL A 81 -6.01 -12.83 -4.37
C VAL A 81 -6.73 -13.06 -3.04
N THR A 82 -7.04 -14.32 -2.75
CA THR A 82 -7.62 -14.76 -1.47
C THR A 82 -6.61 -15.48 -0.59
N SER A 83 -5.49 -15.91 -1.17
CA SER A 83 -4.33 -16.49 -0.47
C SER A 83 -3.14 -15.54 -0.67
N PRO A 84 -2.96 -14.55 0.24
CA PRO A 84 -1.92 -13.54 0.11
C PRO A 84 -0.53 -14.13 0.37
N GLN A 85 0.46 -13.59 -0.34
CA GLN A 85 1.87 -13.96 -0.26
C GLN A 85 2.73 -12.71 -0.01
N PRO A 86 3.95 -12.87 0.54
CA PRO A 86 4.86 -11.75 0.73
C PRO A 86 5.13 -10.95 -0.56
N GLY A 87 4.77 -9.67 -0.55
CA GLY A 87 4.89 -8.74 -1.68
C GLY A 87 3.56 -8.42 -2.36
N ASP A 88 2.46 -9.01 -1.92
CA ASP A 88 1.11 -8.56 -2.22
C ASP A 88 0.79 -7.27 -1.45
N VAL A 89 -0.21 -6.52 -1.91
CA VAL A 89 -0.72 -5.33 -1.24
C VAL A 89 -1.98 -5.70 -0.48
N ALA A 90 -2.05 -5.36 0.80
CA ALA A 90 -3.22 -5.52 1.65
C ALA A 90 -3.87 -4.15 1.91
N GLY A 91 -5.17 -4.03 1.68
CA GLY A 91 -5.95 -2.82 1.97
C GLY A 91 -7.11 -3.13 2.90
N GLY A 92 -7.37 -2.25 3.87
CA GLY A 92 -8.56 -2.30 4.71
C GLY A 92 -8.69 -1.12 5.66
N HIS A 93 -9.92 -0.78 6.05
CA HIS A 93 -10.20 0.20 7.12
C HIS A 93 -9.54 1.59 6.92
N GLY A 94 -9.43 2.05 5.68
CA GLY A 94 -8.80 3.32 5.34
C GLY A 94 -7.26 3.28 5.35
N HIS A 95 -6.66 2.09 5.38
CA HIS A 95 -5.21 1.90 5.38
C HIS A 95 -4.74 0.86 4.35
N VAL A 96 -3.44 0.86 4.07
CA VAL A 96 -2.83 -0.04 3.09
C VAL A 96 -1.38 -0.35 3.46
N GLY A 97 -0.94 -1.58 3.20
CA GLY A 97 0.41 -2.06 3.45
C GLY A 97 0.86 -3.14 2.48
N ILE A 98 2.14 -3.48 2.52
CA ILE A 98 2.72 -4.61 1.79
C ILE A 98 2.69 -5.83 2.70
N VAL A 99 2.18 -6.96 2.23
CA VAL A 99 2.28 -8.24 2.95
C VAL A 99 3.75 -8.64 3.04
N THR A 100 4.26 -8.87 4.24
CA THR A 100 5.68 -9.18 4.49
C THR A 100 5.91 -10.50 5.21
N GLY A 101 4.84 -11.17 5.63
CA GLY A 101 4.89 -12.50 6.22
C GLY A 101 3.48 -13.04 6.48
N PRO A 102 3.38 -14.24 7.08
CA PRO A 102 2.10 -14.81 7.49
C PRO A 102 1.36 -13.84 8.41
N SER A 103 0.18 -13.40 8.01
CA SER A 103 -0.64 -12.42 8.76
C SER A 103 0.02 -11.08 9.06
N MET A 104 1.14 -10.74 8.39
CA MET A 104 1.91 -9.52 8.65
C MET A 104 1.97 -8.61 7.43
N THR A 105 1.92 -7.30 7.68
CA THR A 105 2.17 -6.23 6.73
C THR A 105 3.20 -5.24 7.24
N THR A 106 3.84 -4.56 6.29
CA THR A 106 4.68 -3.39 6.55
C THR A 106 4.02 -2.18 5.88
N SER A 107 3.79 -1.11 6.63
CA SER A 107 3.03 0.06 6.18
C SER A 107 3.45 1.34 6.90
N ALA A 108 3.20 2.50 6.27
CA ALA A 108 3.48 3.80 6.87
C ALA A 108 2.37 4.21 7.86
N ALA A 109 2.65 4.17 9.16
CA ALA A 109 1.74 4.61 10.22
C ALA A 109 1.89 6.11 10.51
N LYS A 110 1.26 6.58 11.61
CA LYS A 110 1.27 8.00 11.99
C LYS A 110 2.68 8.52 12.26
N SER A 111 3.50 7.77 13.00
CA SER A 111 4.84 8.18 13.45
C SER A 111 5.96 7.67 12.54
N GLU A 112 5.82 6.46 11.99
CA GLU A 112 6.88 5.78 11.25
C GLU A 112 6.31 4.63 10.41
N VAL A 113 7.16 4.03 9.58
CA VAL A 113 6.87 2.74 8.96
C VAL A 113 6.97 1.64 9.99
N VAL A 114 5.88 0.88 10.15
CA VAL A 114 5.76 -0.21 11.13
C VAL A 114 5.48 -1.52 10.43
N LYS A 115 5.84 -2.60 11.10
CA LYS A 115 5.46 -3.97 10.75
C LYS A 115 4.47 -4.49 11.78
N ASN A 116 3.26 -4.82 11.35
CA ASN A 116 2.16 -5.27 12.20
C ASN A 116 1.23 -6.22 11.44
N ASP A 117 0.19 -6.71 12.12
CA ASP A 117 -0.78 -7.62 11.51
C ASP A 117 -1.60 -6.97 10.38
N TRP A 118 -2.36 -7.78 9.64
CA TRP A 118 -3.27 -7.30 8.59
C TRP A 118 -4.42 -6.40 9.09
N GLY A 119 -4.62 -6.29 10.40
CA GLY A 119 -5.52 -5.32 11.03
C GLY A 119 -4.87 -3.98 11.32
N PHE A 120 -3.62 -3.81 10.90
CA PHE A 120 -2.84 -2.59 11.03
C PHE A 120 -2.69 -2.13 12.49
N GLY A 121 -2.52 -3.11 13.39
CA GLY A 121 -2.31 -2.88 14.83
C GLY A 121 -3.59 -2.75 15.65
N SER A 122 -4.75 -3.05 15.05
CA SER A 122 -6.03 -3.16 15.76
C SER A 122 -6.47 -4.62 15.76
N GLY A 123 -6.50 -5.24 16.96
CA GLY A 123 -6.65 -6.69 17.11
C GLY A 123 -7.92 -7.30 16.48
N ASP A 124 -8.99 -6.51 16.31
CA ASP A 124 -10.25 -6.97 15.73
C ASP A 124 -10.33 -6.78 14.21
N ARG A 125 -9.39 -6.04 13.63
CA ARG A 125 -9.40 -5.67 12.20
C ARG A 125 -8.66 -6.68 11.36
N LYS A 126 -9.06 -6.78 10.09
CA LYS A 126 -8.36 -7.56 9.07
C LYS A 126 -8.43 -6.83 7.74
N ALA A 127 -7.40 -6.96 6.92
CA ALA A 127 -7.43 -6.44 5.57
C ALA A 127 -8.63 -6.98 4.79
N GLU A 128 -9.30 -6.09 4.07
CA GLU A 128 -10.54 -6.35 3.35
C GLU A 128 -10.25 -6.94 1.96
N ALA A 129 -9.13 -6.55 1.34
CA ALA A 129 -8.70 -7.04 0.05
C ALA A 129 -7.17 -7.20 -0.04
N PHE A 130 -6.76 -8.15 -0.88
CA PHE A 130 -5.36 -8.41 -1.21
C PHE A 130 -5.16 -8.41 -2.73
N TRP A 131 -4.08 -7.79 -3.17
CA TRP A 131 -3.77 -7.60 -4.58
C TRP A 131 -2.34 -8.01 -4.89
N ARG A 132 -2.17 -8.86 -5.89
CA ARG A 132 -0.88 -9.32 -6.38
C ARG A 132 -0.50 -8.58 -7.65
N ASN A 133 0.70 -8.03 -7.68
CA ASN A 133 1.28 -7.53 -8.93
C ASN A 133 1.81 -8.74 -9.74
N THR A 134 1.50 -8.80 -11.04
CA THR A 134 1.83 -9.92 -11.95
C THR A 134 2.76 -9.53 -13.10
N CYS A 135 3.08 -8.25 -13.27
CA CYS A 135 3.92 -7.74 -14.37
C CYS A 135 5.36 -7.39 -13.94
N LYS A 136 5.86 -8.04 -12.90
CA LYS A 136 7.18 -7.79 -12.31
C LYS A 136 8.10 -8.96 -12.55
#